data_AF-A0A1W1VY26-F1
#
_entry.id   AF-A0A1W1VY26-F1
#
_cell.length_a   1.000
_cell.length_b   1.000
_cell.length_c   1.000
_cell.angle_alpha   90.00
_cell.angle_beta   90.00
_cell.angle_gamma   90.00
#
_symmetry.space_group_name_H-M   'P 1'
#
loop_
_entity.id
_entity.type
_entity.pdbx_description
1 polymer ?
#
loop_
_entity_poly.entity_id
_entity_poly.type
_entity_poly.pdbx_seq_one_letter_code
_entity_poly.pdbx_strand_id
1 'polypeptide(L)'
;MNQPQQSSPQNSKSKQSEGSGQLLDQAKNWLNEGSVPDLLGQLPESVKKIGTKATTGYNKLSTTQKVVGGAAIALGVGYLLTKGKSTDKKADTLQELLLFVNDRIEGYKKAVDESQDTELTSYYKQLVSQSQRFAGELNDHLRQQGGEREEGTTIKGKIYRRFMEATAAVTGHSEKTILATNIHGEMWALKAYKEALSDRTLTGALRQEVERQHTQSQQTYDKLKRLVEKQS
;
A
#
# COMPACT_ATOMS: atom_id res chain seq x y z
N MET A 1 -42.60 -31.75 48.73
CA MET A 1 -42.31 -30.39 48.19
C MET A 1 -40.86 -30.36 47.75
N ASN A 2 -40.63 -30.31 46.44
CA ASN A 2 -39.35 -29.89 45.85
C ASN A 2 -39.65 -29.50 44.39
N GLN A 3 -39.42 -28.23 44.05
CA GLN A 3 -39.55 -27.67 42.70
C GLN A 3 -38.30 -28.01 41.85
N PRO A 4 -38.41 -28.14 40.52
CA PRO A 4 -37.25 -28.12 39.63
C PRO A 4 -36.79 -26.69 39.32
N GLN A 5 -35.48 -26.45 39.41
CA GLN A 5 -34.83 -25.20 39.00
C GLN A 5 -34.66 -25.13 37.47
N GLN A 6 -34.91 -23.95 36.91
CA GLN A 6 -34.72 -23.59 35.51
C GLN A 6 -33.22 -23.46 35.15
N SER A 7 -32.81 -24.09 34.06
CA SER A 7 -31.51 -23.91 33.41
C SER A 7 -31.53 -22.70 32.47
N SER A 8 -30.60 -21.75 32.65
CA SER A 8 -30.32 -20.65 31.71
C SER A 8 -29.28 -21.08 30.65
N PRO A 9 -29.31 -20.56 29.40
CA PRO A 9 -28.36 -20.93 28.36
C PRO A 9 -27.03 -20.15 28.45
N GLN A 10 -25.91 -20.86 28.31
CA GLN A 10 -24.57 -20.27 28.12
C GLN A 10 -24.49 -19.55 26.76
N ASN A 11 -24.09 -18.28 26.82
CA ASN A 11 -23.87 -17.41 25.66
C ASN A 11 -22.42 -17.53 25.18
N SER A 12 -22.22 -18.05 23.97
CA SER A 12 -20.94 -18.11 23.26
C SER A 12 -20.70 -16.82 22.46
N LYS A 13 -19.84 -15.93 22.96
CA LYS A 13 -19.22 -14.79 22.25
C LYS A 13 -17.84 -14.59 22.91
N SER A 14 -16.70 -14.34 22.29
CA SER A 14 -16.34 -13.90 20.93
C SER A 14 -14.80 -13.89 20.90
N LYS A 15 -14.14 -14.61 19.98
CA LYS A 15 -12.66 -14.70 19.89
C LYS A 15 -12.09 -13.81 18.76
N GLN A 16 -12.64 -12.62 18.57
CA GLN A 16 -12.38 -11.79 17.37
C GLN A 16 -11.92 -10.35 17.68
N SER A 17 -11.47 -10.06 18.91
CA SER A 17 -11.15 -8.69 19.37
C SER A 17 -9.69 -8.42 19.73
N GLU A 18 -8.79 -9.42 19.71
CA GLU A 18 -7.43 -9.24 20.24
C GLU A 18 -6.45 -8.62 19.23
N GLY A 19 -6.53 -9.00 17.94
CA GLY A 19 -5.54 -8.57 16.95
C GLY A 19 -5.65 -7.10 16.49
N SER A 20 -6.84 -6.51 16.54
CA SER A 20 -7.07 -5.12 16.11
C SER A 20 -6.68 -4.08 17.18
N GLY A 21 -6.84 -4.41 18.46
CA GLY A 21 -6.38 -3.56 19.57
C GLY A 21 -4.85 -3.50 19.63
N GLN A 22 -4.19 -4.64 19.43
CA GLN A 22 -2.74 -4.74 19.44
C GLN A 22 -2.10 -3.92 18.32
N LEU A 23 -2.66 -3.96 17.11
CA LEU A 23 -2.21 -3.17 15.95
C LEU A 23 -2.33 -1.65 16.19
N LEU A 24 -3.41 -1.22 16.84
CA LEU A 24 -3.64 0.20 17.13
C LEU A 24 -2.70 0.74 18.19
N ASP A 25 -2.42 -0.04 19.22
CA ASP A 25 -1.51 0.37 20.28
C ASP A 25 -0.05 0.33 19.81
N GLN A 26 0.30 -0.58 18.89
CA GLN A 26 1.58 -0.56 18.18
C GLN A 26 1.75 0.67 17.29
N ALA A 27 0.70 1.07 16.55
CA ALA A 27 0.72 2.28 15.74
C ALA A 27 0.89 3.56 16.59
N LYS A 28 0.32 3.60 17.81
CA LYS A 28 0.52 4.71 18.76
C LYS A 28 1.96 4.77 19.28
N ASN A 29 2.56 3.63 19.59
CA ASN A 29 3.94 3.61 20.09
C ASN A 29 4.93 4.05 19.00
N TRP A 30 4.71 3.62 17.75
CA TRP A 30 5.51 4.05 16.59
C TRP A 30 5.44 5.57 16.33
N LEU A 31 4.27 6.21 16.51
CA LEU A 31 4.13 7.66 16.41
C LEU A 31 4.96 8.40 17.47
N ASN A 32 5.20 7.78 18.62
CA ASN A 32 5.87 8.38 19.77
C ASN A 32 7.38 8.08 19.81
N GLU A 33 7.87 7.04 19.13
CA GLU A 33 9.25 6.54 19.23
C GLU A 33 10.25 7.05 18.19
N GLY A 34 9.95 8.14 17.47
CA GLY A 34 11.00 8.90 16.73
C GLY A 34 11.11 8.66 15.23
N SER A 35 10.20 7.88 14.62
CA SER A 35 10.12 7.73 13.16
C SER A 35 9.49 8.94 12.45
N VAL A 36 8.62 9.66 13.15
CA VAL A 36 7.84 10.79 12.60
C VAL A 36 8.71 12.04 12.39
N PRO A 37 9.58 12.46 13.34
CA PRO A 37 10.42 13.64 13.16
C PRO A 37 11.39 13.51 11.98
N ASP A 38 11.97 12.33 11.77
CA ASP A 38 12.91 12.05 10.67
C ASP A 38 12.21 12.11 9.31
N LEU A 39 10.96 11.61 9.26
CA LEU A 39 10.10 11.66 8.08
C LEU A 39 9.62 13.08 7.76
N LEU A 40 9.33 13.89 8.78
CA LEU A 40 9.00 15.31 8.64
C LEU A 40 10.20 16.15 8.19
N GLY A 41 11.41 15.75 8.59
CA GLY A 41 12.67 16.36 8.16
C GLY A 41 12.92 16.25 6.66
N GLN A 42 12.46 15.16 6.05
CA GLN A 42 12.63 14.87 4.61
C GLN A 42 11.52 15.45 3.72
N LEU A 43 10.55 16.18 4.30
CA LEU A 43 9.50 16.82 3.51
C LEU A 43 10.00 18.11 2.83
N PRO A 44 9.60 18.37 1.57
CA PRO A 44 9.82 19.67 0.94
C PRO A 44 9.23 20.82 1.78
N GLU A 45 9.87 22.00 1.76
CA GLU A 45 9.45 23.17 2.56
C GLU A 45 7.99 23.59 2.32
N SER A 46 7.45 23.34 1.13
CA SER A 46 6.04 23.55 0.79
C SER A 46 5.08 22.71 1.63
N VAL A 47 5.48 21.51 2.04
CA VAL A 47 4.68 20.58 2.84
C VAL A 47 4.80 20.88 4.33
N LYS A 48 5.99 21.29 4.81
CA LYS A 48 6.21 21.73 6.20
C LYS A 48 5.27 22.88 6.61
N LYS A 49 4.97 23.79 5.68
CA LYS A 49 4.05 24.93 5.89
C LYS A 49 2.57 24.54 5.99
N ILE A 50 2.17 23.38 5.46
CA ILE A 50 0.78 22.89 5.50
C ILE A 50 0.51 22.14 6.81
N GLY A 51 1.50 21.45 7.36
CA GLY A 51 1.40 20.69 8.61
C GLY A 51 0.98 21.53 9.82
N THR A 52 1.34 22.81 9.87
CA THR A 52 0.99 23.70 10.99
C THR A 52 -0.45 24.22 10.97
N LYS A 53 -1.19 24.09 9.85
CA LYS A 53 -2.58 24.57 9.71
C LYS A 53 -3.67 23.50 9.84
N ALA A 54 -3.31 22.22 9.95
CA ALA A 54 -4.26 21.09 9.96
C ALA A 54 -4.67 20.59 11.36
N THR A 55 -4.28 21.26 12.43
CA THR A 55 -4.52 20.82 13.82
C THR A 55 -5.97 20.95 14.30
N THR A 56 -6.83 21.69 13.59
CA THR A 56 -8.20 22.00 14.05
C THR A 56 -9.26 20.95 13.69
N GLY A 57 -8.95 19.97 12.82
CA GLY A 57 -9.91 18.96 12.34
C GLY A 57 -9.94 17.63 13.11
N TYR A 58 -8.92 17.34 13.93
CA TYR A 58 -8.71 16.03 14.56
C TYR A 58 -9.80 15.66 15.58
N ASN A 59 -10.36 16.64 16.28
CA ASN A 59 -11.35 16.41 17.34
C ASN A 59 -12.76 16.11 16.83
N LYS A 60 -13.03 16.24 15.51
CA LYS A 60 -14.36 16.03 14.92
C LYS A 60 -14.55 14.67 14.21
N LEU A 61 -13.54 13.79 14.23
CA LEU A 61 -13.58 12.50 13.53
C LEU A 61 -14.21 11.38 14.37
N SER A 62 -14.96 10.49 13.72
CA SER A 62 -15.55 9.30 14.36
C SER A 62 -14.47 8.28 14.76
N THR A 63 -14.79 7.39 15.69
CA THR A 63 -13.86 6.39 16.24
C THR A 63 -13.22 5.52 15.14
N THR A 64 -13.98 5.17 14.09
CA THR A 64 -13.49 4.39 12.94
C THR A 64 -12.48 5.17 12.08
N GLN A 65 -12.62 6.50 11.98
CA GLN A 65 -11.69 7.36 11.23
C GLN A 65 -10.39 7.64 11.97
N LYS A 66 -10.39 7.60 13.31
CA LYS A 66 -9.18 7.71 14.14
C LYS A 66 -8.35 6.42 14.11
N VAL A 67 -9.03 5.28 14.00
CA VAL A 67 -8.45 3.92 13.99
C VAL A 67 -7.86 3.55 12.62
N VAL A 68 -8.51 3.93 11.52
CA VAL A 68 -7.98 3.70 10.15
C VAL A 68 -7.07 4.86 9.68
N GLY A 69 -7.11 6.02 10.36
CA GLY A 69 -6.50 7.26 9.90
C GLY A 69 -5.32 7.81 10.72
N GLY A 70 -4.98 7.21 11.87
CA GLY A 70 -4.04 7.78 12.84
C GLY A 70 -2.57 7.94 12.38
N ALA A 71 -2.12 7.18 11.37
CA ALA A 71 -0.78 7.33 10.78
C ALA A 71 -0.81 7.73 9.29
N ALA A 72 -1.97 7.61 8.62
CA ALA A 72 -2.08 7.81 7.17
C ALA A 72 -2.59 9.19 6.74
N ILE A 73 -3.32 9.92 7.60
CA ILE A 73 -4.05 11.12 7.15
C ILE A 73 -3.20 12.40 7.18
N ALA A 74 -2.16 12.50 8.02
CA ALA A 74 -1.29 13.68 8.00
C ALA A 74 -0.46 13.81 6.70
N LEU A 75 -0.11 12.69 6.07
CA LEU A 75 0.68 12.65 4.83
C LEU A 75 -0.20 12.61 3.58
N GLY A 76 -1.37 11.96 3.65
CA GLY A 76 -2.30 11.86 2.52
C GLY A 76 -2.98 13.17 2.16
N VAL A 77 -3.28 14.04 3.14
CA VAL A 77 -3.93 15.34 2.88
C VAL A 77 -2.97 16.34 2.24
N GLY A 78 -1.67 16.31 2.59
CA GLY A 78 -0.67 17.20 1.97
C GLY A 78 -0.44 16.95 0.48
N TYR A 79 -0.43 15.68 0.06
CA TYR A 79 -0.28 15.31 -1.35
C TYR A 79 -1.55 15.62 -2.18
N LEU A 80 -2.75 15.39 -1.60
CA LEU A 80 -4.01 15.73 -2.26
C LEU A 80 -4.20 17.24 -2.48
N LEU A 81 -3.50 18.10 -1.74
CA LEU A 81 -3.57 19.56 -1.85
C LEU A 81 -2.48 20.19 -2.74
N THR A 82 -1.51 19.41 -3.22
CA THR A 82 -0.38 19.92 -4.03
C THR A 82 -0.46 19.54 -5.51
N LYS A 83 -1.63 19.11 -6.00
CA LYS A 83 -1.88 18.88 -7.45
C LYS A 83 -1.86 20.21 -8.22
N GLY A 84 -0.67 20.76 -8.46
CA GLY A 84 -0.41 21.73 -9.51
C GLY A 84 -0.47 21.02 -10.86
N LYS A 85 -1.35 21.47 -11.75
CA LYS A 85 -1.41 20.99 -13.13
C LYS A 85 -0.12 21.37 -13.85
N SER A 86 0.73 20.39 -14.14
CA SER A 86 1.74 20.51 -15.19
C SER A 86 1.10 20.27 -16.56
N THR A 87 1.68 20.87 -17.60
CA THR A 87 1.08 21.07 -18.92
C THR A 87 1.19 19.88 -19.88
N ASP A 88 1.42 18.64 -19.41
CA ASP A 88 1.38 17.44 -20.25
C ASP A 88 0.76 16.23 -19.53
N LYS A 89 -0.58 16.22 -19.43
CA LYS A 89 -1.36 15.29 -18.58
C LYS A 89 -1.08 13.80 -18.84
N LYS A 90 -0.73 13.42 -20.08
CA LYS A 90 -0.37 12.04 -20.46
C LYS A 90 0.88 11.56 -19.74
N ALA A 91 1.93 12.37 -19.78
CA ALA A 91 3.24 12.05 -19.23
C ALA A 91 3.15 11.93 -17.70
N ASP A 92 2.38 12.82 -17.07
CA ASP A 92 2.13 12.81 -15.61
C ASP A 92 1.45 11.50 -15.17
N THR A 93 0.44 11.02 -15.91
CA THR A 93 -0.29 9.80 -15.58
C THR A 93 0.53 8.53 -15.78
N LEU A 94 1.34 8.47 -16.85
CA LEU A 94 2.24 7.34 -17.09
C LEU A 94 3.39 7.29 -16.07
N GLN A 95 3.98 8.44 -15.73
CA GLN A 95 4.99 8.55 -14.68
C GLN A 95 4.43 8.13 -13.32
N GLU A 96 3.22 8.59 -12.97
CA GLU A 96 2.57 8.18 -11.72
C GLU A 96 2.34 6.65 -11.68
N LEU A 97 1.87 6.05 -12.77
CA LEU A 97 1.74 4.59 -12.87
C LEU A 97 3.10 3.88 -12.67
N LEU A 98 4.16 4.38 -13.30
CA LEU A 98 5.52 3.85 -13.17
C LEU A 98 5.99 3.83 -11.71
N LEU A 99 5.72 4.87 -10.92
CA LEU A 99 6.05 4.90 -9.50
C LEU A 99 5.42 3.73 -8.72
N PHE A 100 4.16 3.38 -9.03
CA PHE A 100 3.48 2.24 -8.39
C PHE A 100 3.96 0.89 -8.91
N VAL A 101 4.34 0.79 -10.19
CA VAL A 101 4.97 -0.42 -10.73
C VAL A 101 6.34 -0.65 -10.08
N ASN A 102 7.11 0.41 -9.87
CA ASN A 102 8.39 0.35 -9.15
C ASN A 102 8.19 0.02 -7.67
N ASP A 103 7.12 0.49 -7.02
CA ASP A 103 6.75 0.02 -5.67
C ASP A 103 6.47 -1.49 -5.61
N ARG A 104 5.87 -2.07 -6.66
CA ARG A 104 5.70 -3.54 -6.74
C ARG A 104 7.04 -4.26 -6.77
N ILE A 105 8.01 -3.76 -7.55
CA ILE A 105 9.36 -4.34 -7.62
C ILE A 105 9.98 -4.41 -6.22
N GLU A 106 9.98 -3.29 -5.49
CA GLU A 106 10.58 -3.23 -4.16
C GLU A 106 9.79 -4.03 -3.12
N GLY A 107 8.46 -4.05 -3.20
CA GLY A 107 7.61 -4.89 -2.35
C GLY A 107 7.91 -6.38 -2.51
N TYR A 108 8.00 -6.85 -3.76
CA TYR A 108 8.27 -8.27 -4.03
C TYR A 108 9.73 -8.66 -3.76
N LYS A 109 10.72 -7.77 -3.98
CA LYS A 109 12.10 -8.03 -3.54
C LYS A 109 12.16 -8.24 -2.04
N LYS A 110 11.51 -7.36 -1.28
CA LYS A 110 11.43 -7.50 0.18
C LYS A 110 10.75 -8.81 0.59
N ALA A 111 9.69 -9.20 -0.11
CA ALA A 111 9.03 -10.50 0.13
C ALA A 111 9.95 -11.70 -0.15
N VAL A 112 10.81 -11.62 -1.16
CA VAL A 112 11.85 -12.63 -1.44
C VAL A 112 12.86 -12.72 -0.29
N ASP A 113 13.25 -11.60 0.29
CA ASP A 113 14.26 -11.55 1.36
C ASP A 113 13.70 -12.02 2.71
N GLU A 114 12.41 -11.82 2.96
CA GLU A 114 11.77 -12.09 4.26
C GLU A 114 11.09 -13.45 4.35
N SER A 115 10.62 -14.00 3.23
CA SER A 115 9.89 -15.28 3.20
C SER A 115 10.82 -16.46 3.52
N GLN A 116 10.34 -17.37 4.36
CA GLN A 116 11.00 -18.64 4.67
C GLN A 116 10.37 -19.81 3.88
N ASP A 117 9.20 -19.59 3.28
CA ASP A 117 8.54 -20.53 2.39
C ASP A 117 9.19 -20.49 1.00
N THR A 118 9.75 -21.62 0.58
CA THR A 118 10.49 -21.74 -0.69
C THR A 118 9.58 -21.58 -1.92
N GLU A 119 8.32 -22.03 -1.84
CA GLU A 119 7.36 -21.88 -2.93
C GLU A 119 6.92 -20.43 -3.08
N LEU A 120 6.63 -19.76 -1.95
CA LEU A 120 6.29 -18.34 -1.94
C LEU A 120 7.45 -17.47 -2.41
N THR A 121 8.66 -17.73 -1.92
CA THR A 121 9.89 -17.07 -2.38
C THR A 121 10.06 -17.19 -3.90
N SER A 122 9.84 -18.39 -4.44
CA SER A 122 9.91 -18.63 -5.89
C SER A 122 8.85 -17.85 -6.65
N TYR A 123 7.64 -17.76 -6.12
CA TYR A 123 6.58 -16.95 -6.71
C TYR A 123 6.87 -15.45 -6.65
N TYR A 124 7.38 -14.92 -5.53
CA TYR A 124 7.76 -13.52 -5.43
C TYR A 124 8.88 -13.15 -6.41
N LYS A 125 9.87 -14.02 -6.64
CA LYS A 125 10.88 -13.82 -7.69
C LYS A 125 10.27 -13.68 -9.08
N GLN A 126 9.24 -14.47 -9.40
CA GLN A 126 8.51 -14.33 -10.66
C GLN A 126 7.80 -12.96 -10.75
N LEU A 127 7.24 -12.47 -9.64
CA LEU A 127 6.57 -11.17 -9.58
C LEU A 127 7.54 -9.99 -9.66
N VAL A 128 8.76 -10.11 -9.12
CA VAL A 128 9.85 -9.14 -9.35
C VAL A 128 10.15 -9.04 -10.84
N SER A 129 10.41 -10.16 -11.51
CA SER A 129 10.72 -10.19 -12.95
C SER A 129 9.57 -9.66 -13.81
N GLN A 130 8.31 -9.98 -13.47
CA GLN A 130 7.15 -9.42 -14.14
C GLN A 130 7.07 -7.90 -13.97
N SER A 131 7.27 -7.40 -12.75
CA SER A 131 7.17 -5.97 -12.44
C SER A 131 8.29 -5.17 -13.12
N GLN A 132 9.51 -5.72 -13.19
CA GLN A 132 10.64 -5.12 -13.93
C GLN A 132 10.35 -5.04 -15.43
N ARG A 133 9.77 -6.09 -16.01
CA ARG A 133 9.33 -6.06 -17.42
C ARG A 133 8.28 -4.97 -17.65
N PHE A 134 7.28 -4.88 -16.78
CA PHE A 134 6.25 -3.84 -16.87
C PHE A 134 6.85 -2.44 -16.82
N ALA A 135 7.76 -2.18 -15.87
CA ALA A 135 8.44 -0.91 -15.76
C ALA A 135 9.27 -0.59 -17.01
N GLY A 136 9.93 -1.60 -17.60
CA GLY A 136 10.67 -1.46 -18.85
C GLY A 136 9.76 -1.06 -20.03
N GLU A 137 8.69 -1.82 -20.25
CA GLU A 137 7.71 -1.57 -21.33
C GLU A 137 7.07 -0.18 -21.22
N LEU A 138 6.68 0.24 -20.01
CA LEU A 138 6.12 1.58 -19.77
C LEU A 138 7.17 2.70 -19.98
N ASN A 139 8.40 2.50 -19.53
CA ASN A 139 9.49 3.45 -19.76
C ASN A 139 9.87 3.58 -21.24
N ASP A 140 9.78 2.51 -22.01
CA ASP A 140 10.01 2.57 -23.46
C ASP A 140 8.95 3.43 -24.16
N HIS A 141 7.69 3.32 -23.76
CA HIS A 141 6.63 4.22 -24.24
C HIS A 141 6.85 5.67 -23.80
N LEU A 142 7.31 5.91 -22.57
CA LEU A 142 7.58 7.25 -22.07
C LEU A 142 8.71 7.93 -22.88
N ARG A 143 9.77 7.19 -23.19
CA ARG A 143 10.88 7.66 -24.05
C ARG A 143 10.45 7.94 -25.49
N GLN A 144 9.59 7.11 -26.07
CA GLN A 144 9.03 7.36 -27.41
C GLN A 144 8.24 8.67 -27.49
N GLN A 145 7.75 9.19 -26.36
CA GLN A 145 7.03 10.45 -26.25
C GLN A 145 7.93 11.62 -25.82
N GLY A 146 9.26 11.41 -25.76
CA GLY A 146 10.23 12.44 -25.37
C GLY A 146 10.39 12.63 -23.85
N GLY A 147 9.79 11.76 -23.03
CA GLY A 147 9.95 11.77 -21.58
C GLY A 147 11.23 11.08 -21.11
N GLU A 148 11.68 11.44 -19.91
CA GLU A 148 12.77 10.74 -19.20
C GLU A 148 12.26 9.46 -18.54
N ARG A 149 13.18 8.53 -18.20
CA ARG A 149 12.82 7.29 -17.51
C ARG A 149 12.37 7.61 -16.08
N GLU A 150 11.32 6.94 -15.62
CA GLU A 150 10.90 6.93 -14.21
C GLU A 150 11.37 5.63 -13.54
N GLU A 151 12.32 5.78 -12.63
CA GLU A 151 12.98 4.69 -11.89
C GLU A 151 12.72 4.78 -10.37
N GLY A 152 12.08 5.84 -9.93
CA GLY A 152 11.70 6.08 -8.55
C GLY A 152 10.49 5.27 -8.13
N THR A 153 10.23 5.30 -6.81
CA THR A 153 9.04 4.67 -6.21
C THR A 153 8.18 5.74 -5.55
N THR A 154 6.91 5.45 -5.25
CA THR A 154 6.06 6.47 -4.60
C THR A 154 6.59 6.83 -3.22
N ILE A 155 6.39 8.09 -2.82
CA ILE A 155 6.70 8.55 -1.46
C ILE A 155 5.91 7.72 -0.44
N LYS A 156 4.63 7.45 -0.73
CA LYS A 156 3.77 6.61 0.11
C LYS A 156 4.32 5.19 0.27
N GLY A 157 4.83 4.60 -0.81
CA GLY A 157 5.44 3.27 -0.81
C GLY A 157 6.71 3.24 0.03
N LYS A 158 7.58 4.24 -0.07
CA LYS A 158 8.76 4.37 0.81
C LYS A 158 8.37 4.39 2.28
N ILE A 159 7.37 5.19 2.64
CA ILE A 159 6.87 5.30 4.03
C ILE A 159 6.27 3.98 4.51
N TYR A 160 5.42 3.36 3.68
CA TYR A 160 4.78 2.09 4.01
C TYR A 160 5.80 0.96 4.21
N ARG A 161 6.84 0.87 3.35
CA ARG A 161 7.93 -0.10 3.52
C ARG A 161 8.68 0.09 4.84
N ARG A 162 9.01 1.33 5.22
CA ARG A 162 9.65 1.62 6.52
C ARG A 162 8.79 1.24 7.72
N PHE A 163 7.49 1.50 7.66
CA PHE A 163 6.55 1.06 8.70
C PHE A 163 6.50 -0.47 8.81
N MET A 164 6.48 -1.17 7.67
CA MET A 164 6.45 -2.63 7.64
C MET A 164 7.77 -3.24 8.13
N GLU A 165 8.92 -2.64 7.83
CA GLU A 165 10.23 -3.02 8.41
C GLU A 165 10.20 -2.96 9.94
N ALA A 166 9.70 -1.87 10.51
CA ALA A 166 9.57 -1.72 11.96
C ALA A 166 8.58 -2.76 12.55
N THR A 167 7.47 -3.00 11.87
CA THR A 167 6.47 -4.00 12.30
C THR A 167 7.07 -5.41 12.30
N ALA A 168 7.77 -5.80 11.24
CA ALA A 168 8.34 -7.13 11.10
C ALA A 168 9.43 -7.43 12.16
N ALA A 169 10.24 -6.42 12.53
CA ALA A 169 11.20 -6.54 13.61
C ALA A 169 10.57 -6.88 14.97
N VAL A 170 9.30 -6.49 15.18
CA VAL A 170 8.56 -6.71 16.43
C VAL A 170 7.68 -7.96 16.36
N THR A 171 6.99 -8.20 15.25
CA THR A 171 6.01 -9.29 15.12
C THR A 171 6.56 -10.57 14.52
N GLY A 172 7.81 -10.54 14.03
CA GLY A 172 8.39 -11.60 13.21
C GLY A 172 7.89 -11.58 11.75
N HIS A 173 8.65 -12.20 10.87
CA HIS A 173 8.40 -12.29 9.42
C HIS A 173 7.41 -13.41 9.08
N SER A 174 6.16 -13.34 9.57
CA SER A 174 5.17 -14.38 9.22
C SER A 174 4.77 -14.31 7.75
N GLU A 175 4.60 -15.46 7.08
CA GLU A 175 4.17 -15.51 5.67
C GLU A 175 2.85 -14.80 5.44
N LYS A 176 1.94 -14.87 6.41
CA LYS A 176 0.65 -14.16 6.36
C LYS A 176 0.83 -12.63 6.35
N THR A 177 1.76 -12.11 7.15
CA THR A 177 2.10 -10.67 7.17
C THR A 177 2.74 -10.25 5.86
N ILE A 178 3.66 -11.05 5.32
CA ILE A 178 4.32 -10.78 4.03
C ILE A 178 3.28 -10.75 2.90
N LEU A 179 2.40 -11.76 2.83
CA LEU A 179 1.32 -11.80 1.84
C LEU A 179 0.35 -10.61 1.98
N ALA A 180 -0.09 -10.27 3.19
CA ALA A 180 -0.98 -9.15 3.43
C ALA A 180 -0.40 -7.81 2.95
N THR A 181 0.90 -7.62 3.18
CA THR A 181 1.65 -6.44 2.74
C THR A 181 1.67 -6.33 1.22
N ASN A 182 1.96 -7.44 0.53
CA ASN A 182 2.00 -7.50 -0.93
C ASN A 182 0.60 -7.33 -1.55
N ILE A 183 -0.45 -7.89 -0.94
CA ILE A 183 -1.85 -7.65 -1.33
C ILE A 183 -2.18 -6.16 -1.26
N HIS A 184 -1.75 -5.47 -0.20
CA HIS A 184 -1.96 -4.04 -0.07
C HIS A 184 -1.24 -3.25 -1.17
N GLY A 185 0.02 -3.57 -1.45
CA GLY A 185 0.78 -2.96 -2.55
C GLY A 185 0.11 -3.16 -3.90
N GLU A 186 -0.32 -4.39 -4.19
CA GLU A 186 -0.98 -4.75 -5.44
C GLU A 186 -2.34 -4.03 -5.61
N MET A 187 -3.10 -3.83 -4.52
CA MET A 187 -4.32 -3.02 -4.53
C MET A 187 -4.05 -1.56 -4.94
N TRP A 188 -2.97 -0.95 -4.45
CA TRP A 188 -2.58 0.40 -4.86
C TRP A 188 -2.14 0.48 -6.30
N ALA A 189 -1.36 -0.50 -6.77
CA ALA A 189 -1.01 -0.58 -8.18
C ALA A 189 -2.25 -0.72 -9.08
N LEU A 190 -3.21 -1.59 -8.72
CA LEU A 190 -4.48 -1.72 -9.44
C LEU A 190 -5.28 -0.41 -9.48
N LYS A 191 -5.25 0.38 -8.40
CA LYS A 191 -5.84 1.72 -8.40
C LYS A 191 -5.13 2.64 -9.39
N ALA A 192 -3.80 2.63 -9.41
CA ALA A 192 -3.01 3.44 -10.35
C ALA A 192 -3.27 3.05 -11.81
N TYR A 193 -3.37 1.74 -12.12
CA TYR A 193 -3.77 1.27 -13.44
C TYR A 193 -5.17 1.78 -13.83
N LYS A 194 -6.15 1.71 -12.92
CA LYS A 194 -7.50 2.21 -13.20
C LYS A 194 -7.52 3.71 -13.45
N GLU A 195 -6.77 4.49 -12.66
CA GLU A 195 -6.62 5.93 -12.88
C GLU A 195 -6.00 6.20 -14.27
N ALA A 196 -4.92 5.49 -14.61
CA ALA A 196 -4.25 5.63 -15.90
C ALA A 196 -5.16 5.28 -17.08
N LEU A 197 -5.96 4.22 -16.95
CA LEU A 197 -6.92 3.81 -17.98
C LEU A 197 -8.14 4.74 -18.08
N SER A 198 -8.42 5.53 -17.04
CA SER A 198 -9.46 6.56 -17.07
C SER A 198 -9.03 7.80 -17.85
N ASP A 199 -7.72 8.00 -18.01
CA ASP A 199 -7.19 9.08 -18.84
C ASP A 199 -7.38 8.76 -20.33
N ARG A 200 -8.25 9.55 -20.97
CA ARG A 200 -8.56 9.44 -22.41
C ARG A 200 -7.39 9.81 -23.30
N THR A 201 -6.37 10.45 -22.75
CA THR A 201 -5.18 10.86 -23.47
C THR A 201 -4.22 9.66 -23.66
N LEU A 202 -4.37 8.60 -22.87
CA LEU A 202 -3.65 7.34 -22.98
C LEU A 202 -4.31 6.43 -24.03
N THR A 203 -3.70 6.34 -25.23
CA THR A 203 -4.29 5.70 -26.42
C THR A 203 -3.31 4.76 -27.14
N GLY A 204 -3.82 4.00 -28.12
CA GLY A 204 -3.00 3.16 -29.01
C GLY A 204 -2.27 2.05 -28.26
N ALA A 205 -1.02 1.80 -28.67
CA ALA A 205 -0.18 0.74 -28.10
C ALA A 205 0.04 0.90 -26.59
N LEU A 206 0.23 2.14 -26.11
CA LEU A 206 0.41 2.39 -24.68
C LEU A 206 -0.84 1.98 -23.89
N ARG A 207 -2.05 2.24 -24.42
CA ARG A 207 -3.29 1.82 -23.75
C ARG A 207 -3.40 0.30 -23.66
N GLN A 208 -3.13 -0.39 -24.77
CA GLN A 208 -3.16 -1.85 -24.81
C GLN A 208 -2.16 -2.45 -23.81
N GLU A 209 -0.97 -1.84 -23.70
CA GLU A 209 0.04 -2.25 -22.73
C GLU A 209 -0.45 -2.08 -21.28
N VAL A 210 -1.01 -0.91 -20.93
CA VAL A 210 -1.56 -0.66 -19.59
C VAL A 210 -2.73 -1.60 -19.27
N GLU A 211 -3.63 -1.90 -20.23
CA GLU A 211 -4.74 -2.85 -20.04
C GLU A 211 -4.24 -4.28 -19.79
N ARG A 212 -3.22 -4.70 -20.55
CA ARG A 212 -2.55 -6.00 -20.40
C ARG A 212 -1.92 -6.14 -19.02
N GLN A 213 -1.14 -5.15 -18.60
CA GLN A 213 -0.48 -5.14 -17.29
C GLN A 213 -1.49 -5.06 -16.14
N HIS A 214 -2.55 -4.26 -16.25
CA HIS A 214 -3.65 -4.21 -15.28
C HIS A 214 -4.29 -5.58 -15.09
N THR A 215 -4.55 -6.30 -16.18
CA THR A 215 -5.16 -7.64 -16.15
C THR A 215 -4.26 -8.64 -15.44
N GLN A 216 -2.96 -8.65 -15.74
CA GLN A 216 -1.97 -9.51 -15.08
C GLN A 216 -1.80 -9.16 -13.59
N SER A 217 -1.90 -7.88 -13.24
CA SER A 217 -1.86 -7.41 -11.85
C SER A 217 -3.12 -7.85 -11.08
N GLN A 218 -4.29 -7.86 -11.74
CA GLN A 218 -5.53 -8.35 -11.12
C GLN A 218 -5.44 -9.85 -10.82
N GLN A 219 -4.91 -10.63 -11.75
CA GLN A 219 -4.64 -12.07 -11.55
C GLN A 219 -3.66 -12.31 -10.39
N THR A 220 -2.63 -11.47 -10.28
CA THR A 220 -1.65 -11.50 -9.20
C THR A 220 -2.32 -11.24 -7.85
N TYR A 221 -3.12 -10.17 -7.76
CA TYR A 221 -3.88 -9.83 -6.55
C TYR A 221 -4.80 -10.97 -6.11
N ASP A 222 -5.52 -11.58 -7.05
CA ASP A 222 -6.42 -12.68 -6.74
C ASP A 222 -5.66 -13.95 -6.32
N LYS A 223 -4.48 -14.21 -6.90
CA LYS A 223 -3.62 -15.31 -6.46
C LYS A 223 -3.06 -15.07 -5.05
N LEU A 224 -2.61 -13.87 -4.73
CA LEU A 224 -2.10 -13.53 -3.39
C LEU A 224 -3.18 -13.71 -2.32
N LYS A 225 -4.43 -13.29 -2.58
CA LYS A 225 -5.55 -13.53 -1.65
C LYS A 225 -5.79 -15.02 -1.39
N ARG A 226 -5.80 -15.85 -2.45
CA ARG A 226 -5.92 -17.31 -2.30
C ARG A 226 -4.76 -17.92 -1.52
N LEU A 227 -3.55 -17.38 -1.65
CA LEU A 227 -2.39 -17.84 -0.88
C LEU A 227 -2.56 -17.51 0.62
N VAL A 228 -3.14 -16.36 0.98
CA VAL A 228 -3.45 -16.04 2.39
C VAL A 228 -4.44 -17.02 3.00
N GLU A 229 -5.47 -17.41 2.25
CA GLU A 229 -6.47 -18.39 2.70
C GLU A 229 -5.84 -19.76 3.01
N LYS A 230 -4.80 -20.15 2.25
CA LYS A 230 -4.05 -21.40 2.47
C LYS A 230 -3.10 -21.35 3.66
N GLN A 231 -2.73 -20.16 4.14
CA GLN A 231 -1.88 -19.97 5.31
C GLN A 231 -2.69 -19.90 6.63
N SER A 232 -3.96 -20.34 6.61
CA SER A 232 -4.88 -20.32 7.75
C SER A 232 -5.11 -21.72 8.34
#